data_AF-A0A952RKR4-F1
#
_entry.id   AF-A0A952RKR4-F1
#
_cell.length_a   1.000
_cell.length_b   1.000
_cell.length_c   1.000
_cell.angle_alpha   90.00
_cell.angle_beta   90.00
_cell.angle_gamma   90.00
#
_symmetry.space_group_name_H-M   'P 1'
#
loop_
_entity.id
_entity.type
_entity.pdbx_description
1 polymer ?
#
loop_
_entity_poly.entity_id
_entity_poly.type
_entity_poly.pdbx_seq_one_letter_code
_entity_poly.pdbx_strand_id
1 'polypeptide(L)'
;MNKAPPDSGTVSNGVATTRWLAENLDAGWLRVVDVRHRAVGPLRFIPGSTKLDATRVLHADGSSVSGAELAMAMSEIGVGDEHTIVLVDEGNVAVAHDVARVLRRYGHGATLVLSGGFPRWLLEKRPLAAATTRHRFASFTARMSEAAPTPRSSNRRAS
;
A
#
# COMPACT_ATOMS: atom_id res chain seq x y z
N MET A 1 -1.58 -22.21 1.28
CA MET A 1 -0.90 -22.13 -0.03
C MET A 1 -0.15 -20.81 -0.08
N ASN A 2 1.19 -20.85 0.01
CA ASN A 2 2.03 -19.66 0.06
C ASN A 2 2.30 -19.19 -1.37
N LYS A 3 1.71 -18.06 -1.80
CA LYS A 3 2.03 -17.49 -3.12
C LYS A 3 3.46 -16.96 -3.08
N ALA A 4 4.26 -17.34 -4.07
CA ALA A 4 5.66 -16.97 -4.18
C ALA A 4 5.83 -15.44 -4.18
N PRO A 5 6.94 -14.92 -3.62
CA PRO A 5 7.28 -13.51 -3.78
C PRO A 5 7.44 -13.18 -5.27
N PRO A 6 7.12 -11.93 -5.69
CA PRO A 6 7.26 -11.49 -7.07
C PRO A 6 8.64 -11.78 -7.66
N ASP A 7 8.69 -12.09 -8.97
CA ASP A 7 9.93 -12.00 -9.75
C ASP A 7 10.48 -10.57 -9.67
N SER A 8 11.81 -10.43 -9.53
CA SER A 8 12.55 -9.18 -9.35
C SER A 8 12.30 -8.12 -10.43
N GLY A 9 11.70 -8.48 -11.57
CA GLY A 9 11.29 -7.56 -12.64
C GLY A 9 9.91 -6.92 -12.47
N THR A 10 9.10 -7.41 -11.53
CA THR A 10 7.69 -7.00 -11.35
C THR A 10 7.43 -6.21 -10.06
N VAL A 11 8.32 -6.38 -9.08
CA VAL A 11 8.45 -5.57 -7.87
C VAL A 11 9.93 -5.31 -7.63
N SER A 12 10.31 -4.04 -7.50
CA SER A 12 11.70 -3.64 -7.22
C SER A 12 11.72 -2.42 -6.30
N ASN A 13 12.61 -2.44 -5.30
CA ASN A 13 12.87 -1.31 -4.40
C ASN A 13 11.62 -0.59 -3.84
N GLY A 14 10.62 -1.34 -3.36
CA GLY A 14 9.39 -0.76 -2.81
C GLY A 14 8.40 -0.25 -3.86
N VAL A 15 8.52 -0.66 -5.12
CA VAL A 15 7.62 -0.29 -6.22
C VAL A 15 7.03 -1.55 -6.85
N ALA A 16 5.73 -1.55 -7.09
CA ALA A 16 5.01 -2.60 -7.81
C ALA A 16 4.61 -2.13 -9.21
N THR A 17 4.69 -3.03 -10.20
CA THR A 17 4.12 -2.75 -11.53
C THR A 17 2.59 -2.90 -11.54
N THR A 18 1.93 -2.21 -12.48
CA THR A 18 0.48 -2.37 -12.74
C THR A 18 0.12 -3.79 -13.17
N ARG A 19 1.01 -4.47 -13.90
CA ARG A 19 0.86 -5.88 -14.26
C ARG A 19 0.83 -6.77 -13.02
N TRP A 20 1.84 -6.65 -12.15
CA TRP A 20 1.91 -7.44 -10.93
C TRP A 20 0.69 -7.24 -10.05
N LEU A 21 0.27 -5.98 -9.86
CA LEU A 21 -0.91 -5.68 -9.06
C LEU A 21 -2.14 -6.38 -9.62
N ALA A 22 -2.36 -6.32 -10.95
CA ALA A 22 -3.49 -6.98 -11.60
C ALA A 22 -3.49 -8.51 -11.41
N GLU A 23 -2.33 -9.15 -11.45
CA GLU A 23 -2.17 -10.61 -11.24
C GLU A 23 -2.36 -11.05 -9.77
N ASN A 24 -2.50 -10.09 -8.84
CA ASN A 24 -2.59 -10.32 -7.40
C ASN A 24 -3.82 -9.70 -6.73
N LEU A 25 -4.74 -9.07 -7.47
CA LEU A 25 -5.88 -8.33 -6.89
C LEU A 25 -6.75 -9.17 -5.94
N ASP A 26 -6.93 -10.46 -6.23
CA ASP A 26 -7.77 -11.35 -5.43
C ASP A 26 -7.03 -12.01 -4.26
N ALA A 27 -5.76 -11.65 -4.05
CA ALA A 27 -4.97 -12.21 -2.97
C ALA A 27 -5.40 -11.63 -1.62
N GLY A 28 -5.89 -12.49 -0.71
CA GLY A 28 -6.33 -12.06 0.62
C GLY A 28 -5.24 -11.40 1.49
N TRP A 29 -3.96 -11.65 1.20
CA TRP A 29 -2.80 -11.04 1.86
C TRP A 29 -2.45 -9.64 1.30
N LEU A 30 -3.05 -9.22 0.19
CA LEU A 30 -2.81 -7.93 -0.43
C LEU A 30 -3.85 -6.91 0.02
N ARG A 31 -3.41 -5.68 0.25
CA ARG A 31 -4.30 -4.52 0.40
C ARG A 31 -3.89 -3.44 -0.59
N VAL A 32 -4.84 -3.01 -1.41
CA VAL A 32 -4.66 -1.87 -2.30
C VAL A 32 -5.21 -0.64 -1.58
N VAL A 33 -4.36 0.36 -1.35
CA VAL A 33 -4.70 1.54 -0.57
C VAL A 33 -4.62 2.78 -1.46
N ASP A 34 -5.76 3.39 -1.70
CA ASP A 34 -5.93 4.56 -2.56
C ASP A 34 -5.78 5.84 -1.73
N VAL A 35 -4.64 6.53 -1.91
CA VAL A 35 -4.25 7.76 -1.18
C VAL A 35 -4.47 9.04 -1.98
N ARG A 36 -5.18 8.96 -3.11
CA ARG A 36 -5.49 10.11 -3.98
C ARG A 36 -6.25 11.20 -3.22
N HIS A 37 -5.98 12.49 -3.44
CA HIS A 37 -6.72 13.53 -2.73
C HIS A 37 -8.17 13.61 -3.23
N ARG A 38 -8.37 13.49 -4.55
CA ARG A 38 -9.70 13.53 -5.15
C ARG A 38 -9.68 12.70 -6.43
N ALA A 39 -10.70 11.86 -6.63
CA ALA A 39 -10.86 11.22 -7.93
C ALA A 39 -11.08 12.33 -8.99
N VAL A 40 -10.13 12.50 -9.91
CA VAL A 40 -10.33 13.35 -11.08
C VAL A 40 -11.31 12.63 -12.02
N GLY A 41 -12.46 13.24 -12.28
CA GLY A 41 -13.52 12.64 -13.10
C GLY A 41 -14.46 11.70 -12.34
N PRO A 42 -15.16 10.77 -13.02
CA PRO A 42 -16.06 9.84 -12.36
C PRO A 42 -15.33 8.99 -11.32
N LEU A 43 -16.00 8.70 -10.20
CA LEU A 43 -15.46 7.89 -9.11
C LEU A 43 -15.11 6.49 -9.61
N ARG A 44 -13.82 6.28 -9.89
CA ARG A 44 -13.26 5.00 -10.36
C ARG A 44 -12.09 4.61 -9.49
N PHE A 45 -12.04 3.34 -9.14
CA PHE A 45 -11.05 2.77 -8.23
C PHE A 45 -10.47 1.49 -8.81
N ILE A 46 -9.29 1.11 -8.34
CA ILE A 46 -8.78 -0.26 -8.56
C ILE A 46 -9.69 -1.21 -7.77
N PRO A 47 -10.15 -2.34 -8.34
CA PRO A 47 -10.96 -3.31 -7.62
C PRO A 47 -10.33 -3.73 -6.29
N GLY A 48 -11.14 -3.84 -5.24
CA GLY A 48 -10.66 -4.20 -3.90
C GLY A 48 -9.94 -3.08 -3.13
N SER A 49 -9.73 -1.90 -3.71
CA SER A 49 -9.00 -0.83 -3.04
C SER A 49 -9.80 -0.16 -1.93
N THR A 50 -9.11 0.21 -0.85
CA THR A 50 -9.69 0.99 0.25
C THR A 50 -9.12 2.40 0.24
N LYS A 51 -9.93 3.37 0.66
CA LYS A 51 -9.51 4.78 0.73
C LYS A 51 -8.72 5.03 2.01
N LEU A 52 -7.60 5.74 1.89
CA LEU A 52 -6.91 6.38 3.02
C LEU A 52 -6.75 7.87 2.72
N ASP A 53 -7.25 8.72 3.62
CA ASP A 53 -6.91 10.14 3.61
C ASP A 53 -5.51 10.29 4.22
N ALA A 54 -4.58 10.89 3.47
CA ALA A 54 -3.21 11.06 3.90
C ALA A 54 -3.09 11.86 5.22
N THR A 55 -4.05 12.75 5.51
CA THR A 55 -4.09 13.53 6.76
C THR A 55 -4.29 12.67 8.00
N ARG A 56 -4.75 11.43 7.85
CA ARG A 56 -4.86 10.44 8.94
C ARG A 56 -3.50 9.92 9.41
N VAL A 57 -2.45 10.07 8.60
CA VAL A 57 -1.12 9.50 8.84
C VAL A 57 0.03 10.52 8.69
N LEU A 58 -0.28 11.69 8.14
CA LEU A 58 0.64 12.81 7.93
C LEU A 58 -0.03 14.10 8.42
N HIS A 59 0.74 14.94 9.09
CA HIS A 59 0.35 16.33 9.37
C HIS A 59 0.54 17.20 8.13
N ALA A 60 -0.05 18.41 8.15
CA ALA A 60 0.02 19.34 7.02
C ALA A 60 1.46 19.78 6.68
N ASP A 61 2.38 19.72 7.64
CA ASP A 61 3.81 20.00 7.45
C ASP A 61 4.63 18.79 6.93
N GLY A 62 3.98 17.65 6.67
CA GLY A 62 4.62 16.42 6.19
C GLY A 62 5.26 15.54 7.28
N SER A 63 5.18 15.95 8.54
CA SER A 63 5.57 15.12 9.68
C SER A 63 4.56 13.98 9.90
N SER A 64 5.03 12.86 10.45
CA SER A 64 4.19 11.69 10.71
C SER A 64 3.38 11.86 11.98
N VAL A 65 2.16 11.33 12.00
CA VAL A 65 1.40 11.12 13.23
C VAL A 65 2.10 10.15 14.19
N SER A 66 1.60 10.01 15.41
CA SER A 66 2.10 9.03 16.38
C SER A 66 1.87 7.59 15.90
N GLY A 67 2.63 6.63 16.46
CA GLY A 67 2.43 5.21 16.15
C GLY A 67 1.02 4.72 16.50
N ALA A 68 0.41 5.25 17.56
CA ALA A 68 -0.95 4.89 17.95
C ALA A 68 -2.00 5.38 16.94
N GLU A 69 -1.87 6.62 16.47
CA GLU A 69 -2.76 7.19 15.44
C GLU A 69 -2.62 6.45 14.11
N LEU A 70 -1.38 6.13 13.71
CA LEU A 70 -1.12 5.30 12.54
C LEU A 70 -1.77 3.92 12.69
N ALA A 71 -1.56 3.24 13.82
CA ALA A 71 -2.11 1.91 14.05
C ALA A 71 -3.64 1.90 13.97
N MET A 72 -4.28 2.89 14.56
CA MET A 72 -5.73 3.06 14.47
C MET A 72 -6.19 3.31 13.03
N ALA A 73 -5.55 4.23 12.31
CA ALA A 73 -5.89 4.56 10.92
C ALA A 73 -5.76 3.34 9.98
N MET A 74 -4.68 2.56 10.12
CA MET A 74 -4.47 1.36 9.30
C MET A 74 -5.45 0.23 9.68
N SER A 75 -5.72 0.05 10.97
CA SER A 75 -6.67 -0.96 11.46
C SER A 75 -8.10 -0.69 10.94
N GLU A 76 -8.55 0.57 10.95
CA GLU A 76 -9.87 0.98 10.45
C GLU A 76 -10.10 0.66 8.97
N ILE A 77 -9.05 0.75 8.15
CA ILE A 77 -9.14 0.42 6.72
C ILE A 77 -8.88 -1.07 6.43
N GLY A 78 -8.78 -1.89 7.47
CA GLY A 78 -8.58 -3.33 7.40
C GLY A 78 -7.20 -3.74 6.88
N VAL A 79 -6.20 -2.93 7.21
CA VAL A 79 -4.78 -3.25 7.03
C VAL A 79 -4.20 -3.67 8.37
N GLY A 80 -3.62 -4.85 8.40
CA GLY A 80 -2.92 -5.43 9.55
C GLY A 80 -1.49 -5.85 9.22
N ASP A 81 -0.78 -6.35 10.23
CA ASP A 81 0.65 -6.73 10.16
C ASP A 81 0.99 -7.77 9.08
N GLU A 82 0.04 -8.63 8.73
CA GLU A 82 0.20 -9.71 7.76
C GLU A 82 0.11 -9.26 6.30
N HIS A 83 -0.41 -8.05 6.07
CA HIS A 83 -0.71 -7.59 4.73
C HIS A 83 0.52 -7.02 4.03
N THR A 84 0.56 -7.20 2.71
CA THR A 84 1.38 -6.36 1.83
C THR A 84 0.50 -5.23 1.30
N ILE A 85 1.00 -4.01 1.34
CA ILE A 85 0.26 -2.81 0.92
C ILE A 85 0.78 -2.35 -0.44
N VAL A 86 -0.11 -2.03 -1.36
CA VAL A 86 0.19 -1.25 -2.56
C VAL A 86 -0.53 0.08 -2.47
N LEU A 87 0.25 1.16 -2.34
CA LEU A 87 -0.24 2.53 -2.33
C LEU A 87 -0.46 3.01 -3.76
N VAL A 88 -1.62 3.64 -3.99
CA VAL A 88 -2.05 4.14 -5.29
C VAL A 88 -2.35 5.62 -5.17
N ASP A 89 -1.65 6.43 -5.97
CA ASP A 89 -1.83 7.88 -6.06
C ASP A 89 -2.35 8.33 -7.44
N GLU A 90 -2.38 9.65 -7.64
CA GLU A 90 -2.84 10.33 -8.85
C GLU A 90 -1.75 10.40 -9.94
N GLY A 91 -0.64 9.67 -9.80
CA GLY A 91 0.54 9.75 -10.67
C GLY A 91 1.55 10.82 -10.27
N ASN A 92 1.22 11.70 -9.32
CA ASN A 92 2.19 12.55 -8.62
C ASN A 92 2.59 11.84 -7.32
N VAL A 93 3.79 11.27 -7.31
CA VAL A 93 4.19 10.22 -6.36
C VAL A 93 4.44 10.72 -4.93
N ALA A 94 4.37 12.03 -4.69
CA ALA A 94 4.72 12.66 -3.42
C ALA A 94 3.96 12.04 -2.23
N VAL A 95 2.62 11.99 -2.30
CA VAL A 95 1.79 11.51 -1.18
C VAL A 95 1.98 10.01 -0.93
N ALA A 96 2.01 9.17 -1.96
CA ALA A 96 2.24 7.73 -1.76
C ALA A 96 3.62 7.44 -1.19
N HIS A 97 4.66 8.16 -1.64
CA HIS A 97 5.99 8.01 -1.07
C HIS A 97 6.07 8.45 0.39
N ASP A 98 5.41 9.55 0.76
CA ASP A 98 5.37 10.01 2.15
C ASP A 98 4.61 9.05 3.06
N VAL A 99 3.44 8.58 2.65
CA VAL A 99 2.71 7.54 3.39
C VAL A 99 3.57 6.27 3.53
N ALA A 100 4.25 5.86 2.46
CA ALA A 100 5.14 4.70 2.50
C ALA A 100 6.33 4.91 3.45
N ARG A 101 6.87 6.13 3.52
CA ARG A 101 7.94 6.52 4.45
C ARG A 101 7.46 6.41 5.90
N VAL A 102 6.25 6.89 6.20
CA VAL A 102 5.64 6.74 7.54
C VAL A 102 5.46 5.27 7.91
N LEU A 103 4.86 4.48 7.02
CA LEU A 103 4.65 3.05 7.25
C LEU A 103 5.96 2.31 7.51
N ARG A 104 7.00 2.58 6.71
CA ARG A 104 8.33 1.98 6.91
C ARG A 104 9.01 2.45 8.19
N ARG A 105 8.88 3.73 8.56
CA ARG A 105 9.36 4.27 9.85
C ARG A 105 8.75 3.51 11.03
N TYR A 106 7.48 3.13 10.94
CA TYR A 106 6.78 2.35 11.95
C TYR A 106 6.79 0.83 11.69
N GLY A 107 7.79 0.33 10.95
CA GLY A 107 8.10 -1.10 10.87
C GLY A 107 7.28 -1.90 9.85
N HIS A 108 6.37 -1.25 9.10
CA HIS A 108 5.59 -1.92 8.06
C HIS A 108 6.34 -1.89 6.71
N GLY A 109 7.39 -2.70 6.63
CA GLY A 109 8.29 -2.77 5.46
C GLY A 109 7.67 -3.35 4.19
N ALA A 110 6.58 -4.12 4.30
CA ALA A 110 5.84 -4.71 3.18
C ALA A 110 4.94 -3.68 2.46
N THR A 111 5.48 -2.48 2.23
CA THR A 111 4.79 -1.37 1.58
C THR A 111 5.40 -1.09 0.22
N LEU A 112 4.55 -1.13 -0.81
CA LEU A 112 4.88 -0.87 -2.20
C LEU A 112 4.13 0.37 -2.71
N VAL A 113 4.69 1.07 -3.68
CA VAL A 113 4.02 2.14 -4.44
C VAL A 113 3.73 1.66 -5.86
N LEU A 114 2.55 1.93 -6.40
CA LEU A 114 2.20 1.53 -7.76
C LEU A 114 2.94 2.40 -8.80
N SER A 115 3.76 1.76 -9.65
CA SER A 115 4.48 2.44 -10.72
C SER A 115 3.51 3.11 -11.70
N GLY A 116 3.62 4.44 -11.84
CA GLY A 116 2.74 5.26 -12.68
C GLY A 116 1.34 5.50 -12.11
N GLY A 117 1.08 5.06 -10.88
CA GLY A 117 -0.16 5.33 -10.13
C GLY A 117 -1.44 4.89 -10.85
N PHE A 118 -2.55 5.51 -10.44
CA PHE A 118 -3.85 5.30 -11.07
C PHE A 118 -3.92 5.73 -12.56
N PRO A 119 -3.24 6.81 -13.02
CA PRO A 119 -3.27 7.19 -14.43
C PRO A 119 -2.75 6.09 -15.36
N ARG A 120 -1.66 5.41 -14.99
CA ARG A 120 -1.15 4.28 -15.78
C ARG A 120 -2.14 3.11 -15.79
N TRP A 121 -2.79 2.82 -14.66
CA TRP A 121 -3.83 1.79 -14.57
C TRP A 121 -4.99 2.07 -15.55
N LEU A 122 -5.42 3.33 -15.64
CA LEU A 122 -6.44 3.78 -16.60
C LEU A 122 -5.96 3.64 -18.05
N LEU A 123 -4.74 4.11 -18.35
CA LEU A 123 -4.17 4.08 -19.69
C LEU A 123 -4.05 2.65 -20.23
N GLU A 124 -3.68 1.72 -19.36
CA GLU A 124 -3.59 0.29 -19.66
C GLU A 124 -4.97 -0.42 -19.72
N LYS A 125 -6.08 0.33 -19.59
CA LYS A 125 -7.46 -0.16 -19.68
C LYS A 125 -7.75 -1.33 -18.73
N ARG A 126 -7.15 -1.29 -17.54
CA ARG A 126 -7.32 -2.35 -16.53
C ARG A 126 -8.69 -2.27 -15.86
N PRO A 127 -9.14 -3.36 -15.20
CA PRO A 127 -10.43 -3.41 -14.51
C PRO A 127 -10.60 -2.29 -13.48
N LEU A 128 -11.83 -1.78 -13.34
CA LEU A 128 -12.14 -0.64 -12.47
C LEU A 128 -13.43 -0.89 -11.71
N ALA A 129 -13.46 -0.41 -10.46
CA ALA A 129 -14.63 -0.45 -9.58
C ALA A 129 -15.26 0.95 -9.45
N ALA A 130 -16.56 0.99 -9.18
CA ALA A 130 -17.32 2.22 -8.96
C ALA A 130 -17.21 2.76 -7.52
N ALA A 131 -16.74 1.93 -6.59
CA ALA A 131 -16.58 2.28 -5.18
C ALA A 131 -15.34 1.59 -4.59
N THR A 132 -14.86 2.14 -3.47
CA THR A 132 -13.84 1.47 -2.64
C THR A 132 -14.46 0.34 -1.83
N THR A 133 -13.60 -0.58 -1.42
CA THR A 133 -13.96 -1.71 -0.55
C THR A 133 -13.77 -1.31 0.91
N ARG A 134 -14.73 -1.72 1.75
CA ARG A 134 -14.59 -1.69 3.22
C ARG A 134 -14.18 -3.07 3.69
N HIS A 135 -12.93 -3.19 4.14
CA HIS A 135 -12.46 -4.40 4.80
C HIS A 135 -12.88 -4.39 6.27
N ARG A 136 -12.93 -5.57 6.89
CA ARG A 136 -13.06 -5.67 8.35
C ARG A 136 -11.81 -5.09 9.01
N PHE A 137 -11.97 -4.58 10.22
CA PHE A 137 -10.85 -4.15 11.05
C PHE A 137 -9.80 -5.26 11.14
N ALA A 138 -8.54 -4.86 11.09
CA ALA A 138 -7.39 -5.75 11.23
C ALA A 138 -6.46 -5.24 12.33
N SER A 139 -5.58 -6.10 12.82
CA SER A 139 -4.60 -5.72 13.86
C SER A 139 -3.35 -5.15 13.22
N PHE A 140 -3.13 -3.85 13.39
CA PHE A 140 -1.89 -3.17 12.99
C PHE A 140 -1.05 -2.78 14.21
N THR A 141 0.22 -3.17 14.21
CA THR A 141 1.16 -2.83 15.28
C THR A 141 2.21 -1.85 14.74
N ALA A 142 2.13 -0.58 15.16
CA ALA A 142 3.18 0.39 14.85
C ALA A 142 4.42 0.13 15.72
N ARG A 143 5.54 -0.23 15.09
CA ARG A 143 6.83 -0.47 15.76
C ARG A 143 7.84 0.51 15.21
N MET A 144 8.16 1.56 15.96
CA MET A 144 9.15 2.53 15.50
C MET A 144 10.48 1.81 15.25
N SER A 145 10.92 1.79 13.99
CA SER A 145 12.17 1.17 13.60
C SER A 145 13.26 2.23 13.69
N GLU A 146 14.21 2.04 14.61
CA GLU A 146 15.43 2.87 14.68
C GLU A 146 16.42 2.52 13.55
N ALA A 147 16.26 1.37 12.90
CA ALA A 147 17.10 0.89 11.81
C ALA A 147 16.44 1.02 10.42
N ALA A 148 17.26 1.26 9.39
CA ALA A 148 16.83 1.17 8.00
C ALA A 148 16.27 -0.23 7.70
N PRO A 149 15.13 -0.36 6.99
CA PRO A 149 14.55 -1.66 6.69
C PRO A 149 15.50 -2.46 5.81
N THR A 150 16.04 -3.56 6.34
CA THR A 150 16.68 -4.57 5.49
C THR A 150 15.57 -5.23 4.67
N PRO A 151 15.67 -5.28 3.33
CA PRO A 151 14.78 -6.13 2.55
C PRO A 151 14.90 -7.55 3.12
N ARG A 152 13.78 -8.23 3.35
CA ARG A 152 13.77 -9.63 3.80
C ARG A 152 14.70 -10.44 2.89
N SER A 153 15.89 -10.79 3.39
CA SER A 153 16.73 -11.77 2.75
C SER A 153 16.01 -13.11 2.87
N SER A 154 15.76 -13.71 1.72
CA SER A 154 15.26 -15.07 1.59
C SER A 154 16.27 -16.02 2.22
N ASN A 155 16.07 -16.39 3.48
CA ASN A 155 16.76 -17.54 4.03
C ASN A 155 15.76 -18.52 4.66
N ARG A 156 15.42 -19.53 3.86
CA ARG A 156 14.93 -20.81 4.35
C ARG A 156 15.69 -21.89 3.60
N ARG A 157 16.93 -22.18 4.03
CA ARG A 157 17.50 -23.50 3.83
C ARG A 157 16.94 -24.40 4.93
N ALA A 158 16.26 -25.43 4.49
CA ALA A 158 15.77 -26.52 5.31
C ALA A 158 16.94 -27.31 5.91
N SER A 159 16.72 -27.84 7.11
CA SER A 159 17.18 -29.15 7.53
C SER A 159 16.01 -29.81 8.27
#